data_AF-A0A3N5S545-F1
#
_entry.id   AF-A0A3N5S545-F1
#
_cell.length_a   1.000
_cell.length_b   1.000
_cell.length_c   1.000
_cell.angle_alpha   90.00
_cell.angle_beta   90.00
_cell.angle_gamma   90.00
#
_symmetry.space_group_name_H-M   'P 1'
#
loop_
_entity.id
_entity.type
_entity.pdbx_description
1 polymer ?
#
loop_
_entity_poly.entity_id
_entity_poly.type
_entity_poly.pdbx_seq_one_letter_code
_entity_poly.pdbx_strand_id
1 'polypeptide(L)'
;LYLSVLILEFSPAVLEHPWFRHPLFQRIHHWLHRLTLPLVIAGIVLSTLHQSSLGSLFLIMPHRAHPLWYSPWLPYLFFTSAIAAGMMALVVEGFLIERWFRRGMHLDLLTGLGKWVPLPLALYLVLRLSDLLLRGILPEALDGSWQSVLFVAEILIGGILPLVMLAAPQIRQSRDGLLTGAILILAGTISQRMSLSMFTMHQPPGMNYSPSLAETMVAFAIPAAAILVYLFFAEHLAIVQDDLPTPVPEASDAMNPLVLVNQGRPSRALFARWSGLATFVIALALPAMLQLPITKADQSVQRARGWETLIIDGDNSGYAVRFPHQEHQDRLTGELGGANACLTCHHLDKPEDEATACSECHTEYYQAQSIFDHARHQQVLGGNESCTECHAAEHVRLSSEICQNCHETMAPQKGNLKFNSFAPSYADAMHGTCLECHEQEAVKQEKPELALCSTCHTHRMISNPLGR
;
A
#
# COMPACT_ATOMS: atom_id res chain seq x y z
N LEU A 1 -12.66 -3.34 -13.61
CA LEU A 1 -14.04 -3.79 -13.37
C LEU A 1 -14.87 -2.73 -12.66
N TYR A 2 -14.59 -2.40 -11.38
CA TYR A 2 -15.36 -1.39 -10.63
C TYR A 2 -15.47 -0.04 -11.35
N LEU A 3 -14.34 0.56 -11.74
CA LEU A 3 -14.30 1.82 -12.49
C LEU A 3 -15.11 1.76 -13.79
N SER A 4 -15.09 0.63 -14.48
CA SER A 4 -15.82 0.44 -15.74
C SER A 4 -17.33 0.50 -15.51
N VAL A 5 -17.83 -0.11 -14.44
CA VAL A 5 -19.26 -0.08 -14.10
C VAL A 5 -19.70 1.32 -13.68
N LEU A 6 -18.91 2.03 -12.87
CA LEU A 6 -19.20 3.42 -12.51
C LEU A 6 -19.25 4.35 -13.73
N ILE A 7 -18.31 4.19 -14.67
CA ILE A 7 -18.31 4.96 -15.92
C ILE A 7 -19.58 4.67 -16.72
N LEU A 8 -19.98 3.40 -16.84
CA LEU A 8 -21.19 3.02 -17.55
C LEU A 8 -22.46 3.54 -16.85
N GLU A 9 -22.50 3.53 -15.52
CA GLU A 9 -23.60 4.07 -14.73
C GLU A 9 -23.74 5.59 -14.89
N PHE A 10 -22.62 6.32 -14.91
CA PHE A 10 -22.60 7.79 -15.07
C PHE A 10 -22.75 8.24 -16.53
N SER A 11 -22.43 7.38 -17.50
CA SER A 11 -22.40 7.73 -18.91
C SER A 11 -23.71 8.30 -19.51
N PRO A 12 -24.94 7.91 -19.09
CA PRO A 12 -26.16 8.56 -19.56
C PRO A 12 -26.17 10.07 -19.30
N ALA A 13 -25.77 10.51 -18.10
CA ALA A 13 -25.71 11.93 -17.74
C ALA A 13 -24.71 12.72 -18.61
N VAL A 14 -23.63 12.06 -19.05
CA VAL A 14 -22.66 12.66 -19.98
C VAL A 14 -23.25 12.75 -21.40
N LEU A 15 -23.95 11.71 -21.85
CA LEU A 15 -24.53 11.62 -23.20
C LEU A 15 -25.74 12.53 -23.42
N GLU A 16 -26.40 12.98 -22.35
CA GLU A 16 -27.45 14.02 -22.40
C GLU A 16 -26.90 15.41 -22.78
N HIS A 17 -25.58 15.64 -22.66
CA HIS A 17 -24.96 16.92 -22.95
C HIS A 17 -25.12 17.30 -24.44
N PRO A 18 -25.37 18.59 -24.79
CA PRO A 18 -25.57 19.03 -26.18
C PRO A 18 -24.46 18.65 -27.17
N TRP A 19 -23.24 18.39 -26.68
CA TRP A 19 -22.11 17.94 -27.51
C TRP A 19 -22.27 16.52 -28.06
N PHE A 20 -23.09 15.66 -27.44
CA PHE A 20 -23.25 14.25 -27.82
C PHE A 20 -24.58 13.98 -28.57
N ARG A 21 -25.11 14.95 -29.31
CA ARG A 21 -26.36 14.83 -30.10
C ARG A 21 -26.28 13.93 -31.34
N HIS A 22 -25.12 13.34 -31.64
CA HIS A 22 -24.95 12.47 -32.81
C HIS A 22 -25.84 11.20 -32.68
N PRO A 23 -26.46 10.69 -33.77
CA PRO A 23 -27.38 9.55 -33.71
C PRO A 23 -26.79 8.26 -33.13
N LEU A 24 -25.47 8.05 -33.23
CA LEU A 24 -24.78 6.93 -32.57
C LEU A 24 -24.84 7.03 -31.04
N PHE A 25 -24.53 8.22 -30.48
CA PHE A 25 -24.55 8.45 -29.03
C PHE A 25 -25.96 8.36 -28.46
N GLN A 26 -26.97 8.79 -29.21
CA GLN A 26 -28.37 8.64 -28.83
C GLN A 26 -28.81 7.17 -28.75
N ARG A 27 -28.35 6.30 -29.66
CA ARG A 27 -28.61 4.85 -29.55
C ARG A 27 -27.96 4.23 -28.32
N ILE A 28 -26.71 4.62 -28.04
CA ILE A 28 -25.96 4.16 -26.87
C ILE A 28 -26.67 4.60 -25.58
N HIS A 29 -27.11 5.85 -25.51
CA HIS A 29 -27.88 6.40 -24.39
C HIS A 29 -29.16 5.59 -24.10
N HIS A 30 -29.97 5.29 -25.12
CA HIS A 30 -31.19 4.48 -24.94
C HIS A 30 -30.88 3.06 -24.46
N TRP A 31 -29.81 2.45 -24.96
CA TRP A 31 -29.38 1.12 -24.52
C TRP A 31 -28.88 1.12 -23.07
N LEU A 32 -28.09 2.14 -22.69
CA LEU A 32 -27.61 2.32 -21.32
C LEU A 32 -28.76 2.58 -20.35
N HIS A 33 -29.75 3.40 -20.71
CA HIS A 33 -30.94 3.61 -19.88
C HIS A 33 -31.69 2.32 -19.58
N ARG A 34 -31.80 1.42 -20.56
CA ARG A 34 -32.40 0.10 -20.34
C ARG A 34 -31.57 -0.77 -19.38
N LEU A 35 -30.26 -0.55 -19.36
CA LEU A 35 -29.32 -1.25 -18.48
C LEU A 35 -29.02 -0.51 -17.18
N THR A 36 -29.65 0.63 -16.89
CA THR A 36 -29.39 1.37 -15.65
C THR A 36 -29.65 0.51 -14.43
N LEU A 37 -30.78 -0.22 -14.35
CA LEU A 37 -31.07 -1.08 -13.20
C LEU A 37 -30.00 -2.17 -12.96
N PRO A 38 -29.62 -3.00 -13.95
CA PRO A 38 -28.56 -3.98 -13.73
C PRO A 38 -27.18 -3.34 -13.48
N LEU A 39 -26.87 -2.18 -14.09
CA LEU A 39 -25.63 -1.45 -13.83
C LEU A 39 -25.58 -0.90 -12.41
N VAL A 40 -26.67 -0.35 -11.89
CA VAL A 40 -26.78 0.12 -10.50
C VAL A 40 -26.62 -1.05 -9.52
N ILE A 41 -27.27 -2.20 -9.78
CA ILE A 41 -27.10 -3.40 -8.94
C ILE A 41 -25.64 -3.87 -8.97
N ALA A 42 -25.03 -3.93 -10.16
CA ALA A 42 -23.62 -4.28 -10.31
C ALA A 42 -22.71 -3.26 -9.61
N GLY A 43 -23.03 -1.97 -9.67
CA GLY A 43 -22.34 -0.88 -9.00
C GLY A 43 -22.37 -1.04 -7.48
N ILE A 44 -23.54 -1.36 -6.91
CA ILE A 44 -23.71 -1.61 -5.46
C ILE A 44 -22.90 -2.84 -5.04
N VAL A 45 -23.00 -3.94 -5.77
CA VAL A 45 -22.28 -5.19 -5.47
C VAL A 45 -20.76 -4.97 -5.56
N LEU A 46 -20.27 -4.35 -6.63
CA LEU A 46 -18.85 -4.09 -6.80
C LEU A 46 -18.31 -3.04 -5.82
N SER A 47 -19.11 -2.02 -5.45
CA SER A 47 -18.74 -1.06 -4.40
C SER A 47 -18.56 -1.75 -3.06
N THR A 48 -19.48 -2.66 -2.72
CA THR A 48 -19.42 -3.47 -1.51
C THR A 48 -18.15 -4.33 -1.50
N LEU A 49 -17.89 -5.04 -2.60
CA LEU A 49 -16.70 -5.87 -2.75
C LEU A 49 -15.41 -5.05 -2.66
N HIS A 50 -15.34 -3.89 -3.31
CA HIS A 50 -14.14 -3.06 -3.33
C HIS A 50 -13.79 -2.50 -1.95
N GLN A 51 -14.77 -1.96 -1.21
CA GLN A 51 -14.54 -1.44 0.13
C GLN A 51 -14.21 -2.56 1.12
N SER A 52 -14.89 -3.70 1.03
CA SER A 52 -14.61 -4.88 1.85
C SER A 52 -13.23 -5.49 1.55
N SER A 53 -12.83 -5.54 0.27
CA SER A 53 -11.53 -6.10 -0.14
C SER A 53 -10.37 -5.23 0.35
N LEU A 54 -10.53 -3.91 0.37
CA LEU A 54 -9.52 -3.00 0.92
C LEU A 54 -9.23 -3.32 2.40
N GLY A 55 -10.27 -3.63 3.19
CA GLY A 55 -10.10 -4.10 4.57
C GLY A 55 -9.42 -5.47 4.66
N SER A 56 -9.70 -6.38 3.71
CA SER A 56 -9.09 -7.72 3.69
C SER A 56 -7.58 -7.71 3.45
N LEU A 57 -7.04 -6.66 2.80
CA LEU A 57 -5.60 -6.50 2.61
C LEU A 57 -4.82 -6.45 3.92
N PHE A 58 -5.47 -6.09 5.02
CA PHE A 58 -4.83 -6.03 6.34
C PHE A 58 -4.92 -7.37 7.10
N LEU A 59 -5.72 -8.33 6.63
CA LEU A 59 -5.81 -9.65 7.25
C LEU A 59 -4.55 -10.49 7.07
N ILE A 60 -3.80 -10.27 5.97
CA ILE A 60 -2.53 -10.98 5.69
C ILE A 60 -1.37 -10.53 6.58
N MET A 61 -1.54 -9.44 7.36
CA MET A 61 -0.47 -8.85 8.17
C MET A 61 -0.83 -8.76 9.66
N PRO A 62 -1.23 -9.88 10.30
CA PRO A 62 -1.74 -9.90 11.68
C PRO A 62 -0.72 -9.43 12.71
N HIS A 63 0.57 -9.67 12.46
CA HIS A 63 1.66 -9.33 13.39
C HIS A 63 2.31 -7.97 13.10
N ARG A 64 1.89 -7.29 12.03
CA ARG A 64 2.33 -5.92 11.70
C ARG A 64 1.33 -4.88 12.19
N ALA A 65 0.02 -5.14 12.10
CA ALA A 65 -0.99 -4.21 12.58
C ALA A 65 -1.09 -4.25 14.12
N HIS A 66 -1.23 -3.08 14.76
CA HIS A 66 -1.40 -3.01 16.21
C HIS A 66 -2.68 -3.73 16.67
N PRO A 67 -2.68 -4.46 17.81
CA PRO A 67 -3.82 -5.28 18.26
C PRO A 67 -5.15 -4.51 18.36
N LEU A 68 -5.09 -3.25 18.79
CA LEU A 68 -6.24 -2.34 18.83
C LEU A 68 -6.85 -2.10 17.44
N TRP A 69 -6.07 -1.98 16.37
CA TRP A 69 -6.56 -1.73 15.00
C TRP A 69 -6.83 -2.99 14.19
N TYR A 70 -6.01 -4.03 14.36
CA TYR A 70 -6.22 -5.31 13.73
C TYR A 70 -7.55 -5.95 14.18
N SER A 71 -8.23 -6.62 13.26
CA SER A 71 -9.45 -7.40 13.54
C SER A 71 -9.73 -8.39 12.41
N PRO A 72 -10.15 -9.63 12.68
CA PRO A 72 -10.67 -10.53 11.65
C PRO A 72 -11.88 -9.96 10.89
N TRP A 73 -12.59 -8.99 11.49
CA TRP A 73 -13.77 -8.34 10.93
C TRP A 73 -13.46 -7.08 10.12
N LEU A 74 -12.17 -6.80 9.84
CA LEU A 74 -11.73 -5.64 9.06
C LEU A 74 -12.51 -5.42 7.74
N PRO A 75 -12.84 -6.45 6.94
CA PRO A 75 -13.63 -6.26 5.71
C PRO A 75 -14.99 -5.57 5.99
N TYR A 76 -15.69 -6.01 7.03
CA TYR A 76 -16.99 -5.46 7.42
C TYR A 76 -16.88 -4.08 8.07
N LEU A 77 -15.82 -3.86 8.86
CA LEU A 77 -15.52 -2.57 9.47
C LEU A 77 -15.20 -1.53 8.40
N PHE A 78 -14.45 -1.90 7.36
CA PHE A 78 -14.14 -1.03 6.23
C PHE A 78 -15.40 -0.65 5.45
N PHE A 79 -16.24 -1.64 5.15
CA PHE A 79 -17.49 -1.41 4.43
C PHE A 79 -18.46 -0.50 5.19
N THR A 80 -18.75 -0.80 6.46
CA THR A 80 -19.72 -0.03 7.27
C THR A 80 -19.26 1.40 7.53
N SER A 81 -17.96 1.61 7.82
CA SER A 81 -17.37 2.95 7.93
C SER A 81 -17.39 3.72 6.60
N ALA A 82 -17.14 3.05 5.46
CA ALA A 82 -17.17 3.68 4.15
C ALA A 82 -18.56 4.21 3.76
N ILE A 83 -19.65 3.53 4.16
CA ILE A 83 -21.01 4.03 3.92
C ILE A 83 -21.23 5.34 4.68
N ALA A 84 -20.91 5.37 5.98
CA ALA A 84 -21.07 6.57 6.80
C ALA A 84 -20.20 7.73 6.28
N ALA A 85 -18.92 7.45 5.97
CA ALA A 85 -18.00 8.43 5.43
C ALA A 85 -18.46 8.95 4.05
N GLY A 86 -18.93 8.09 3.15
CA GLY A 86 -19.42 8.48 1.83
C GLY A 86 -20.62 9.43 1.90
N MET A 87 -21.60 9.14 2.78
CA MET A 87 -22.74 10.04 2.99
C MET A 87 -22.33 11.40 3.56
N MET A 88 -21.34 11.43 4.45
CA MET A 88 -20.80 12.67 5.03
C MET A 88 -19.91 13.44 4.05
N ALA A 89 -19.21 12.76 3.15
CA ALA A 89 -18.49 13.39 2.06
C ALA A 89 -19.44 14.17 1.14
N LEU A 90 -20.60 13.61 0.79
CA LEU A 90 -21.64 14.31 0.00
C LEU A 90 -22.19 15.56 0.72
N VAL A 91 -22.32 15.50 2.05
CA VAL A 91 -22.71 16.67 2.85
C VAL A 91 -21.65 17.77 2.75
N VAL A 92 -20.37 17.43 2.97
CA VAL A 92 -19.25 18.39 2.85
C VAL A 92 -19.19 18.97 1.44
N GLU A 93 -19.34 18.12 0.42
CA GLU A 93 -19.38 18.53 -0.99
C GLU A 93 -20.49 19.54 -1.24
N GLY A 94 -21.71 19.30 -0.75
CA GLY A 94 -22.81 20.26 -0.83
C GLY A 94 -22.41 21.63 -0.28
N PHE A 95 -21.90 21.68 0.96
CA PHE A 95 -21.46 22.93 1.59
C PHE A 95 -20.34 23.64 0.82
N LEU A 96 -19.42 22.89 0.20
CA LEU A 96 -18.37 23.44 -0.65
C LEU A 96 -18.94 24.06 -1.94
N ILE A 97 -19.88 23.39 -2.61
CA ILE A 97 -20.55 23.89 -3.81
C ILE A 97 -21.32 25.18 -3.49
N GLU A 98 -22.08 25.21 -2.40
CA GLU A 98 -22.78 26.44 -1.98
C GLU A 98 -21.79 27.59 -1.78
N ARG A 99 -20.66 27.32 -1.11
CA ARG A 99 -19.65 28.33 -0.86
C ARG A 99 -18.98 28.82 -2.15
N TRP A 100 -18.67 27.93 -3.09
CA TRP A 100 -17.96 28.27 -4.33
C TRP A 100 -18.85 28.90 -5.39
N PHE A 101 -20.03 28.33 -5.61
CA PHE A 101 -20.94 28.74 -6.68
C PHE A 101 -22.02 29.72 -6.20
N ARG A 102 -22.15 29.96 -4.88
CA ARG A 102 -23.19 30.83 -4.27
C ARG A 102 -24.60 30.50 -4.77
N ARG A 103 -24.84 29.22 -5.02
CA ARG A 103 -26.17 28.67 -5.27
C ARG A 103 -26.65 28.07 -3.95
N GLY A 104 -27.93 28.24 -3.62
CA GLY A 104 -28.47 27.65 -2.40
C GLY A 104 -28.42 26.12 -2.47
N MET A 105 -28.62 25.47 -1.33
CA MET A 105 -28.64 24.01 -1.22
C MET A 105 -30.01 23.52 -0.79
N HIS A 106 -30.37 22.33 -1.22
CA HIS A 106 -31.46 21.58 -0.60
C HIS A 106 -30.99 21.01 0.74
N LEU A 107 -30.97 21.86 1.77
CA LEU A 107 -30.68 21.43 3.14
C LEU A 107 -31.55 20.24 3.53
N ASP A 108 -32.82 20.21 3.10
CA ASP A 108 -33.76 19.11 3.32
C ASP A 108 -33.19 17.74 2.90
N LEU A 109 -32.52 17.66 1.73
CA LEU A 109 -31.87 16.45 1.24
C LEU A 109 -30.65 16.07 2.09
N LEU A 110 -29.83 17.05 2.47
CA LEU A 110 -28.64 16.83 3.31
C LEU A 110 -29.03 16.39 4.73
N THR A 111 -30.09 16.95 5.31
CA THR A 111 -30.71 16.45 6.55
C THR A 111 -31.27 15.05 6.40
N GLY A 112 -31.79 14.72 5.21
CA GLY A 112 -32.23 13.38 4.85
C GLY A 112 -31.07 12.39 4.96
N LEU A 113 -29.91 12.73 4.40
CA LEU A 113 -28.68 11.93 4.55
C LEU A 113 -28.25 11.83 6.02
N GLY A 114 -28.21 12.95 6.74
CA GLY A 114 -27.86 13.00 8.16
C GLY A 114 -28.77 12.13 9.06
N LYS A 115 -30.03 11.91 8.67
CA LYS A 115 -30.94 10.98 9.36
C LYS A 115 -30.47 9.53 9.31
N TRP A 116 -29.88 9.13 8.19
CA TRP A 116 -29.57 7.73 7.89
C TRP A 116 -28.13 7.36 8.25
N VAL A 117 -27.22 8.32 8.35
CA VAL A 117 -25.81 8.14 8.75
C VAL A 117 -25.62 7.46 10.12
N PRO A 118 -26.43 7.73 11.16
CA PRO A 118 -26.34 7.03 12.43
C PRO A 118 -26.39 5.50 12.32
N LEU A 119 -27.14 4.95 11.36
CA LEU A 119 -27.31 3.50 11.22
C LEU A 119 -26.00 2.76 10.85
N PRO A 120 -25.32 3.06 9.73
CA PRO A 120 -24.04 2.43 9.40
C PRO A 120 -22.93 2.77 10.39
N LEU A 121 -22.94 3.97 10.98
CA LEU A 121 -21.95 4.36 12.00
C LEU A 121 -22.12 3.57 13.30
N ALA A 122 -23.37 3.39 13.77
CA ALA A 122 -23.66 2.55 14.92
C ALA A 122 -23.30 1.09 14.66
N LEU A 123 -23.59 0.57 13.46
CA LEU A 123 -23.20 -0.80 13.08
C LEU A 123 -21.67 -0.96 13.11
N TYR A 124 -20.92 0.00 12.56
CA TYR A 124 -19.47 0.03 12.65
C TYR A 124 -18.98 -0.03 14.10
N LEU A 125 -19.51 0.84 14.98
CA LEU A 125 -19.12 0.90 16.39
C LEU A 125 -19.46 -0.39 17.14
N VAL A 126 -20.65 -0.96 16.91
CA VAL A 126 -21.06 -2.22 17.52
C VAL A 126 -20.14 -3.35 17.09
N LEU A 127 -19.87 -3.50 15.80
CA LEU A 127 -18.95 -4.52 15.30
C LEU A 127 -17.56 -4.33 15.88
N ARG A 128 -17.09 -3.09 15.94
CA ARG A 128 -15.75 -2.74 16.43
C ARG A 128 -15.57 -3.05 17.92
N LEU A 129 -16.50 -2.61 18.75
CA LEU A 129 -16.44 -2.81 20.20
C LEU A 129 -16.72 -4.27 20.58
N SER A 130 -17.64 -4.94 19.89
CA SER A 130 -17.93 -6.37 20.11
C SER A 130 -16.71 -7.22 19.80
N ASP A 131 -16.01 -6.93 18.70
CA ASP A 131 -14.80 -7.65 18.33
C ASP A 131 -13.66 -7.45 19.36
N LEU A 132 -13.47 -6.24 19.89
CA LEU A 132 -12.48 -6.00 20.96
C LEU A 132 -12.84 -6.72 22.26
N LEU A 133 -14.13 -6.79 22.59
CA LEU A 133 -14.63 -7.51 23.75
C LEU A 133 -14.42 -9.02 23.61
N LEU A 134 -14.79 -9.59 22.46
CA LEU A 134 -14.64 -11.02 22.17
C LEU A 134 -13.18 -11.46 22.15
N ARG A 135 -12.26 -10.58 21.73
CA ARG A 135 -10.81 -10.84 21.75
C ARG A 135 -10.16 -10.58 23.11
N GLY A 136 -10.86 -9.96 24.06
CA GLY A 136 -10.32 -9.64 25.39
C GLY A 136 -9.27 -8.51 25.42
N ILE A 137 -9.16 -7.72 24.35
CA ILE A 137 -8.11 -6.69 24.15
C ILE A 137 -8.57 -5.32 24.69
N LEU A 138 -9.82 -5.19 25.13
CA LEU A 138 -10.39 -3.93 25.63
C LEU A 138 -9.55 -3.23 26.72
N PRO A 139 -8.87 -3.93 27.66
CA PRO A 139 -7.98 -3.27 28.62
C PRO A 139 -6.77 -2.56 28.00
N GLU A 140 -6.25 -3.05 26.85
CA GLU A 140 -5.14 -2.38 26.13
C GLU A 140 -5.58 -1.01 25.59
N ALA A 141 -6.88 -0.80 25.37
CA ALA A 141 -7.40 0.51 24.97
C ALA A 141 -7.31 1.56 26.09
N LEU A 142 -6.99 1.15 27.32
CA LEU A 142 -6.93 2.00 28.52
C LEU A 142 -5.55 2.00 29.19
N ASP A 143 -4.51 1.49 28.50
CA ASP A 143 -3.15 1.41 29.05
C ASP A 143 -2.45 2.78 29.19
N GLY A 144 -3.03 3.84 28.60
CA GLY A 144 -2.49 5.20 28.63
C GLY A 144 -1.35 5.46 27.65
N SER A 145 -1.03 4.50 26.79
CA SER A 145 -0.11 4.69 25.67
C SER A 145 -0.66 5.71 24.67
N TRP A 146 0.20 6.30 23.85
CA TRP A 146 -0.25 7.24 22.81
C TRP A 146 -1.19 6.55 21.81
N GLN A 147 -1.01 5.25 21.59
CA GLN A 147 -1.88 4.40 20.78
C GLN A 147 -3.26 4.26 21.42
N SER A 148 -3.32 3.95 22.72
CA SER A 148 -4.59 3.90 23.48
C SER A 148 -5.33 5.23 23.40
N VAL A 149 -4.63 6.35 23.62
CA VAL A 149 -5.24 7.70 23.55
C VAL A 149 -5.79 7.99 22.15
N LEU A 150 -5.02 7.68 21.11
CA LEU A 150 -5.46 7.85 19.72
C LEU A 150 -6.69 6.99 19.41
N PHE A 151 -6.67 5.72 19.81
CA PHE A 151 -7.77 4.80 19.61
C PHE A 151 -9.06 5.27 20.31
N VAL A 152 -8.94 5.68 21.58
CA VAL A 152 -10.07 6.22 22.35
C VAL A 152 -10.58 7.52 21.72
N ALA A 153 -9.70 8.41 21.28
CA ALA A 153 -10.10 9.62 20.56
C ALA A 153 -10.85 9.31 19.26
N GLU A 154 -10.38 8.35 18.46
CA GLU A 154 -11.07 7.90 17.24
C GLU A 154 -12.49 7.40 17.53
N ILE A 155 -12.65 6.54 18.55
CA ILE A 155 -13.95 5.98 18.93
C ILE A 155 -14.88 7.05 19.50
N LEU A 156 -14.39 7.89 20.42
CA LEU A 156 -15.23 8.88 21.10
C LEU A 156 -15.54 10.08 20.21
N ILE A 157 -14.54 10.69 19.59
CA ILE A 157 -14.67 11.93 18.82
C ILE A 157 -15.12 11.65 17.39
N GLY A 158 -14.56 10.62 16.74
CA GLY A 158 -14.89 10.26 15.36
C GLY A 158 -16.11 9.35 15.19
N GLY A 159 -16.51 8.66 16.27
CA GLY A 159 -17.60 7.68 16.25
C GLY A 159 -18.80 8.07 17.11
N ILE A 160 -18.65 8.01 18.43
CA ILE A 160 -19.76 8.16 19.38
C ILE A 160 -20.33 9.58 19.39
N LEU A 161 -19.48 10.60 19.43
CA LEU A 161 -19.89 12.00 19.42
C LEU A 161 -20.77 12.34 18.20
N PRO A 162 -20.31 12.14 16.94
CA PRO A 162 -21.13 12.44 15.78
C PRO A 162 -22.37 11.53 15.67
N LEU A 163 -22.31 10.29 16.18
CA LEU A 163 -23.49 9.42 16.26
C LEU A 163 -24.59 10.05 17.13
N VAL A 164 -24.23 10.50 18.34
CA VAL A 164 -25.19 11.14 19.28
C VAL A 164 -25.68 12.47 18.72
N MET A 165 -24.78 13.28 18.14
CA MET A 165 -25.12 14.55 17.51
C MET A 165 -26.12 14.36 16.36
N LEU A 166 -25.86 13.42 15.43
CA LEU A 166 -26.74 13.19 14.29
C LEU A 166 -28.00 12.39 14.62
N ALA A 167 -28.06 11.72 15.77
CA ALA A 167 -29.30 11.13 16.28
C ALA A 167 -30.28 12.21 16.77
N ALA A 168 -29.78 13.34 17.29
CA ALA A 168 -30.61 14.45 17.75
C ALA A 168 -31.19 15.25 16.57
N PRO A 169 -32.53 15.32 16.41
CA PRO A 169 -33.18 16.08 15.33
C PRO A 169 -32.76 17.55 15.26
N GLN A 170 -32.54 18.18 16.41
CA GLN A 170 -32.18 19.60 16.51
C GLN A 170 -30.80 19.88 15.89
N ILE A 171 -29.84 18.98 16.10
CA ILE A 171 -28.47 19.16 15.61
C ILE A 171 -28.39 18.80 14.13
N ARG A 172 -28.98 17.67 13.72
CA ARG A 172 -28.93 17.25 12.31
C ARG A 172 -29.69 18.18 11.36
N GLN A 173 -30.68 18.93 11.86
CA GLN A 173 -31.41 19.96 11.10
C GLN A 173 -30.69 21.31 11.03
N SER A 174 -29.66 21.51 11.85
CA SER A 174 -28.84 22.72 11.79
C SER A 174 -27.70 22.59 10.77
N ARG A 175 -27.37 23.68 10.08
CA ARG A 175 -26.24 23.72 9.12
C ARG A 175 -24.93 23.33 9.81
N ASP A 176 -24.63 23.99 10.92
CA ASP A 176 -23.36 23.80 11.66
C ASP A 176 -23.25 22.41 12.28
N GLY A 177 -24.36 21.89 12.83
CA GLY A 177 -24.38 20.55 13.41
C GLY A 177 -24.14 19.45 12.39
N LEU A 178 -24.75 19.59 11.20
CA LEU A 178 -24.57 18.64 10.11
C LEU A 178 -23.15 18.68 9.54
N LEU A 179 -22.59 19.87 9.31
CA LEU A 179 -21.21 20.04 8.84
C LEU A 179 -20.18 19.52 9.87
N THR A 180 -20.39 19.85 11.15
CA THR A 180 -19.51 19.37 12.24
C THR A 180 -19.53 17.85 12.33
N GLY A 181 -20.72 17.23 12.30
CA GLY A 181 -20.85 15.77 12.29
C GLY A 181 -20.15 15.13 11.08
N ALA A 182 -20.26 15.74 9.91
CA ALA A 182 -19.61 15.25 8.70
C ALA A 182 -18.07 15.30 8.80
N ILE A 183 -17.52 16.42 9.29
CA ILE A 183 -16.07 16.57 9.49
C ILE A 183 -15.55 15.56 10.52
N LEU A 184 -16.25 15.36 11.64
CA LEU A 184 -15.85 14.42 12.67
C LEU A 184 -15.82 12.97 12.16
N ILE A 185 -16.84 12.54 11.41
CA ILE A 185 -16.90 11.18 10.83
C ILE A 185 -15.80 10.98 9.79
N LEU A 186 -15.57 11.96 8.90
CA LEU A 186 -14.51 11.88 7.90
C LEU A 186 -13.12 11.87 8.56
N ALA A 187 -12.87 12.77 9.52
CA ALA A 187 -11.61 12.82 10.26
C ALA A 187 -11.36 11.53 11.04
N GLY A 188 -12.38 11.00 11.74
CA GLY A 188 -12.30 9.73 12.45
C GLY A 188 -12.03 8.55 11.52
N THR A 189 -12.69 8.51 10.36
CA THR A 189 -12.45 7.46 9.35
C THR A 189 -11.04 7.55 8.77
N ILE A 190 -10.57 8.76 8.40
CA ILE A 190 -9.21 8.97 7.89
C ILE A 190 -8.18 8.59 8.95
N SER A 191 -8.35 9.04 10.19
CA SER A 191 -7.48 8.68 11.32
C SER A 191 -7.42 7.16 11.46
N GLN A 192 -8.57 6.48 11.45
CA GLN A 192 -8.61 5.03 11.56
C GLN A 192 -7.91 4.30 10.41
N ARG A 193 -8.01 4.82 9.17
CA ARG A 193 -7.27 4.29 8.02
C ARG A 193 -5.76 4.47 8.19
N MET A 194 -5.32 5.67 8.58
CA MET A 194 -3.91 5.99 8.80
C MET A 194 -3.32 5.23 9.99
N SER A 195 -4.09 5.06 11.06
CA SER A 195 -3.68 4.30 12.23
C SER A 195 -3.44 2.84 11.88
N LEU A 196 -4.34 2.22 11.12
CA LEU A 196 -4.17 0.84 10.65
C LEU A 196 -3.04 0.69 9.62
N SER A 197 -2.88 1.67 8.71
CA SER A 197 -1.97 1.54 7.56
C SER A 197 -0.58 2.13 7.73
N MET A 198 -0.38 3.06 8.67
CA MET A 198 0.84 3.86 8.76
C MET A 198 1.30 4.08 10.21
N PHE A 199 0.47 4.68 11.07
CA PHE A 199 0.93 5.15 12.38
C PHE A 199 1.25 4.02 13.36
N THR A 200 0.46 2.94 13.35
CA THR A 200 0.57 1.89 14.39
C THR A 200 1.11 0.58 13.84
N MET A 201 1.57 0.57 12.59
CA MET A 201 2.25 -0.60 12.04
C MET A 201 3.57 -0.83 12.78
N HIS A 202 3.74 -2.03 13.31
CA HIS A 202 4.97 -2.46 13.92
C HIS A 202 6.09 -2.47 12.87
N GLN A 203 7.10 -1.63 13.09
CA GLN A 203 8.28 -1.53 12.25
C GLN A 203 9.42 -2.30 12.92
N PRO A 204 10.13 -3.17 12.19
CA PRO A 204 11.34 -3.80 12.71
C PRO A 204 12.37 -2.74 13.17
N PRO A 205 13.13 -3.01 14.23
CA PRO A 205 14.13 -2.08 14.74
C PRO A 205 15.09 -1.64 13.62
N GLY A 206 15.26 -0.34 13.42
CA GLY A 206 16.14 0.24 12.38
C GLY A 206 15.44 0.61 11.07
N MET A 207 14.19 0.22 10.85
CA MET A 207 13.40 0.59 9.67
C MET A 207 12.31 1.62 9.99
N ASN A 208 12.72 2.84 10.34
CA ASN A 208 11.79 3.95 10.55
C ASN A 208 11.26 4.46 9.20
N TYR A 209 9.98 4.23 8.91
CA TYR A 209 9.34 4.81 7.73
C TYR A 209 8.99 6.28 7.99
N SER A 210 9.56 7.17 7.16
CA SER A 210 9.14 8.55 7.04
C SER A 210 8.76 8.81 5.58
N PRO A 211 7.55 9.33 5.31
CA PRO A 211 7.12 9.56 3.95
C PRO A 211 8.07 10.53 3.25
N SER A 212 8.51 10.17 2.05
CA SER A 212 9.34 11.07 1.26
C SER A 212 8.53 12.26 0.75
N LEU A 213 9.21 13.34 0.35
CA LEU A 213 8.53 14.48 -0.27
C LEU A 213 7.73 14.05 -1.51
N ALA A 214 8.29 13.14 -2.32
CA ALA A 214 7.63 12.61 -3.51
C ALA A 214 6.36 11.80 -3.14
N GLU A 215 6.44 10.93 -2.14
CA GLU A 215 5.28 10.17 -1.65
C GLU A 215 4.18 11.11 -1.14
N THR A 216 4.56 12.14 -0.39
CA THR A 216 3.63 13.15 0.12
C THR A 216 2.99 13.92 -1.03
N MET A 217 3.77 14.37 -2.02
CA MET A 217 3.23 15.06 -3.20
C MET A 217 2.25 14.20 -3.98
N VAL A 218 2.57 12.91 -4.21
CA VAL A 218 1.69 11.98 -4.92
C VAL A 218 0.40 11.74 -4.13
N ALA A 219 0.50 11.56 -2.81
CA ALA A 219 -0.65 11.34 -1.93
C ALA A 219 -1.66 12.49 -1.99
N PHE A 220 -1.20 13.75 -2.11
CA PHE A 220 -2.09 14.91 -2.26
C PHE A 220 -2.47 15.21 -3.72
N ALA A 221 -1.62 14.86 -4.69
CA ALA A 221 -1.89 15.11 -6.11
C ALA A 221 -3.09 14.30 -6.63
N ILE A 222 -3.25 13.04 -6.19
CA ILE A 222 -4.34 12.18 -6.66
C ILE A 222 -5.73 12.73 -6.23
N PRO A 223 -5.99 13.04 -4.94
CA PRO A 223 -7.24 13.68 -4.53
C PRO A 223 -7.46 15.05 -5.19
N ALA A 224 -6.40 15.85 -5.33
CA ALA A 224 -6.49 17.14 -6.00
C ALA A 224 -6.93 17.00 -7.47
N ALA A 225 -6.36 16.03 -8.19
CA ALA A 225 -6.77 15.69 -9.56
C ALA A 225 -8.22 15.23 -9.61
N ALA A 226 -8.66 14.38 -8.68
CA ALA A 226 -10.04 13.91 -8.62
C ALA A 226 -11.04 15.06 -8.38
N ILE A 227 -10.76 15.96 -7.42
CA ILE A 227 -11.55 17.16 -7.15
C ILE A 227 -11.63 18.04 -8.40
N LEU A 228 -10.53 18.15 -9.13
CA LEU A 228 -10.49 18.98 -10.33
C LEU A 228 -11.33 18.39 -11.48
N VAL A 229 -11.24 17.09 -11.72
CA VAL A 229 -12.08 16.38 -12.69
C VAL A 229 -13.55 16.55 -12.32
N TYR A 230 -13.86 16.43 -11.03
CA TYR A 230 -15.20 16.70 -10.50
C TYR A 230 -15.65 18.14 -10.79
N LEU A 231 -14.84 19.16 -10.50
CA LEU A 231 -15.18 20.56 -10.78
C LEU A 231 -15.38 20.83 -12.26
N PHE A 232 -14.53 20.24 -13.12
CA PHE A 232 -14.70 20.31 -14.57
C PHE A 232 -16.07 19.79 -15.00
N PHE A 233 -16.47 18.63 -14.50
CA PHE A 233 -17.78 18.06 -14.78
C PHE A 233 -18.92 18.89 -14.19
N ALA A 234 -18.82 19.37 -12.97
CA ALA A 234 -19.83 20.21 -12.34
C ALA A 234 -20.06 21.55 -13.07
N GLU A 235 -19.02 22.13 -13.67
CA GLU A 235 -19.12 23.37 -14.45
C GLU A 235 -19.65 23.15 -15.89
N HIS A 236 -19.31 22.02 -16.52
CA HIS A 236 -19.59 21.79 -17.94
C HIS A 236 -20.82 20.92 -18.19
N LEU A 237 -21.18 20.02 -17.28
CA LEU A 237 -22.40 19.23 -17.39
C LEU A 237 -23.55 19.96 -16.69
N ALA A 238 -24.72 19.96 -17.32
CA ALA A 238 -25.96 20.53 -16.78
C ALA A 238 -26.57 19.64 -15.67
N ILE A 239 -25.74 19.16 -14.74
CA ILE A 239 -26.15 18.31 -13.62
C ILE A 239 -26.81 19.15 -12.52
N VAL A 240 -26.33 20.38 -12.33
CA VAL A 240 -26.91 21.35 -11.39
C VAL A 240 -27.98 22.15 -12.12
N GLN A 241 -29.20 21.59 -12.21
CA GLN A 241 -30.36 22.24 -12.82
C GLN A 241 -30.80 23.51 -12.07
N ASP A 242 -31.60 24.33 -12.76
CA ASP A 242 -32.10 25.68 -12.39
C ASP A 242 -32.98 25.76 -11.12
N ASP A 243 -33.13 24.66 -10.37
CA ASP A 243 -34.02 24.53 -9.21
C ASP A 243 -33.34 24.81 -7.85
N LEU A 244 -32.03 25.10 -7.83
CA LEU A 244 -31.37 25.49 -6.58
C LEU A 244 -31.91 26.85 -6.12
N PRO A 245 -32.43 26.95 -4.89
CA PRO A 245 -32.93 28.23 -4.38
C PRO A 245 -31.81 29.26 -4.43
N THR A 246 -32.10 30.48 -4.90
CA THR A 246 -31.16 31.59 -4.75
C THR A 246 -30.94 31.84 -3.26
N PRO A 247 -29.69 31.95 -2.77
CA PRO A 247 -29.46 32.17 -1.35
C PRO A 247 -30.14 33.49 -0.95
N VAL A 248 -31.05 33.41 0.02
CA VAL A 248 -31.65 34.60 0.63
C VAL A 248 -30.51 35.34 1.34
N PRO A 249 -30.22 36.61 1.02
CA PRO A 249 -29.19 37.34 1.72
C PRO A 249 -29.57 37.44 3.19
N GLU A 250 -28.79 36.83 4.09
CA GLU A 250 -28.94 37.10 5.51
C GLU A 250 -28.55 38.57 5.77
N ALA A 251 -29.35 39.28 6.58
CA ALA A 251 -29.15 40.70 6.88
C ALA A 251 -27.77 41.01 7.50
N SER A 252 -27.07 40.01 8.02
CA SER A 252 -25.69 40.06 8.53
C SER A 252 -24.61 40.19 7.45
N ASP A 253 -24.87 39.74 6.21
CA ASP A 253 -23.86 39.76 5.14
C ASP A 253 -23.70 41.14 4.49
N ALA A 254 -24.67 42.03 4.67
CA ALA A 254 -24.64 43.40 4.16
C ALA A 254 -23.60 44.29 4.86
N MET A 255 -23.13 43.91 6.06
CA MET A 255 -22.20 44.69 6.89
C MET A 255 -20.78 44.13 6.93
N ASN A 256 -20.48 43.02 6.26
CA ASN A 256 -19.16 42.39 6.33
C ASN A 256 -18.27 42.87 5.15
N PRO A 257 -17.25 43.73 5.38
CA PRO A 257 -16.43 44.31 4.30
C PRO A 257 -15.66 43.26 3.48
N LEU A 258 -15.43 42.06 4.06
CA LEU A 258 -14.83 40.93 3.36
C LEU A 258 -15.77 40.30 2.32
N VAL A 259 -17.08 40.43 2.48
CA VAL A 259 -18.10 39.91 1.55
C VAL A 259 -18.25 40.85 0.34
N LEU A 260 -18.13 42.17 0.54
CA LEU A 260 -18.19 43.17 -0.53
C LEU A 260 -16.99 43.10 -1.50
N VAL A 261 -15.79 42.85 -0.99
CA VAL A 261 -14.58 42.66 -1.83
C VAL A 261 -14.66 41.38 -2.67
N ASN A 262 -15.51 40.43 -2.28
CA ASN A 262 -15.69 39.14 -2.92
C ASN A 262 -16.81 39.11 -3.97
N GLN A 263 -17.48 40.24 -4.26
CA GLN A 263 -18.57 40.32 -5.24
C GLN A 263 -18.09 40.90 -6.58
N GLY A 264 -18.03 40.08 -7.64
CA GLY A 264 -18.26 40.58 -9.00
C GLY A 264 -17.07 40.80 -9.95
N ARG A 265 -15.99 40.00 -9.93
CA ARG A 265 -14.99 40.04 -11.03
C ARG A 265 -15.19 38.89 -12.05
N PRO A 266 -15.53 39.17 -13.33
CA PRO A 266 -15.68 38.15 -14.39
C PRO A 266 -14.38 37.40 -14.68
N SER A 267 -13.24 37.94 -14.27
CA SER A 267 -11.94 37.29 -14.37
C SER A 267 -11.79 36.06 -13.47
N ARG A 268 -12.59 35.88 -12.40
CA ARG A 268 -12.53 34.66 -11.57
C ARG A 268 -13.23 33.47 -12.19
N ALA A 269 -14.33 33.67 -12.93
CA ALA A 269 -14.97 32.59 -13.69
C ALA A 269 -14.10 32.13 -14.87
N LEU A 270 -13.39 33.07 -15.51
CA LEU A 270 -12.37 32.76 -16.51
C LEU A 270 -11.13 32.08 -15.89
N PHE A 271 -10.67 32.55 -14.72
CA PHE A 271 -9.55 31.94 -14.00
C PHE A 271 -9.89 30.53 -13.50
N ALA A 272 -11.09 30.28 -12.98
CA ALA A 272 -11.58 28.96 -12.58
C ALA A 272 -11.63 27.97 -13.76
N ARG A 273 -12.15 28.41 -14.92
CA ARG A 273 -12.18 27.61 -16.16
C ARG A 273 -10.78 27.30 -16.70
N TRP A 274 -9.85 28.25 -16.61
CA TRP A 274 -8.47 28.07 -17.10
C TRP A 274 -7.58 27.33 -16.09
N SER A 275 -7.82 27.48 -14.78
CA SER A 275 -7.17 26.70 -13.73
C SER A 275 -7.67 25.24 -13.72
N GLY A 276 -8.95 25.01 -14.04
CA GLY A 276 -9.52 23.69 -14.25
C GLY A 276 -8.82 22.93 -15.37
N LEU A 277 -8.63 23.57 -16.53
CA LEU A 277 -7.98 22.96 -17.68
C LEU A 277 -6.46 22.76 -17.46
N ALA A 278 -5.77 23.77 -16.92
CA ALA A 278 -4.33 23.70 -16.68
C ALA A 278 -3.95 22.65 -15.63
N THR A 279 -4.74 22.54 -14.56
CA THR A 279 -4.50 21.54 -13.51
C THR A 279 -4.85 20.12 -14.02
N PHE A 280 -5.77 19.99 -14.99
CA PHE A 280 -6.15 18.69 -15.58
C PHE A 280 -5.01 18.18 -16.47
N VAL A 281 -4.40 19.07 -17.25
CA VAL A 281 -3.20 18.77 -18.02
C VAL A 281 -2.02 18.40 -17.10
N ILE A 282 -1.81 19.12 -15.99
CA ILE A 282 -0.76 18.80 -15.03
C ILE A 282 -1.01 17.45 -14.32
N ALA A 283 -2.25 17.17 -13.92
CA ALA A 283 -2.64 15.90 -13.30
C ALA A 283 -2.50 14.70 -14.24
N LEU A 284 -2.76 14.89 -15.54
CA LEU A 284 -2.61 13.85 -16.57
C LEU A 284 -1.13 13.67 -16.98
N ALA A 285 -0.30 14.71 -16.85
CA ALA A 285 1.12 14.69 -17.15
C ALA A 285 1.99 14.19 -15.96
N LEU A 286 1.51 14.29 -14.72
CA LEU A 286 2.26 13.89 -13.52
C LEU A 286 2.68 12.40 -13.50
N PRO A 287 1.83 11.43 -13.91
CA PRO A 287 2.25 10.03 -14.02
C PRO A 287 3.30 9.79 -15.11
N ALA A 288 3.33 10.64 -16.15
CA ALA A 288 4.29 10.55 -17.24
C ALA A 288 5.64 11.23 -16.91
N MET A 289 5.66 12.18 -15.97
CA MET A 289 6.89 12.86 -15.51
C MET A 289 7.60 12.14 -14.36
N LEU A 290 6.95 11.23 -13.64
CA LEU A 290 7.52 10.51 -12.50
C LEU A 290 8.09 9.14 -12.92
N GLN A 291 9.13 9.16 -13.74
CA GLN A 291 10.09 8.06 -13.86
C GLN A 291 11.22 8.23 -12.83
N LEU A 292 10.88 8.47 -11.57
CA LEU A 292 11.89 8.49 -10.51
C LEU A 292 12.23 7.04 -10.14
N PRO A 293 13.52 6.65 -10.16
CA PRO A 293 13.92 5.35 -9.67
C PRO A 293 13.58 5.29 -8.18
N ILE A 294 12.74 4.34 -7.81
CA ILE A 294 12.47 4.01 -6.41
C ILE A 294 13.81 3.62 -5.81
N THR A 295 14.36 4.43 -4.91
CA THR A 295 15.48 4.00 -4.07
C THR A 295 14.96 2.88 -3.19
N LYS A 296 15.27 1.64 -3.59
CA LYS A 296 15.09 0.46 -2.75
C LYS A 296 15.81 0.71 -1.44
N ALA A 297 15.13 0.46 -0.33
CA ALA A 297 15.80 0.34 0.95
C ALA A 297 16.87 -0.76 0.80
N ASP A 298 18.11 -0.40 1.13
CA ASP A 298 19.25 -1.32 1.14
C ASP A 298 18.95 -2.43 2.16
N GLN A 299 18.81 -3.66 1.67
CA GLN A 299 18.61 -4.88 2.47
C GLN A 299 19.85 -5.75 2.36
N SER A 300 21.02 -5.12 2.53
CA SER A 300 22.31 -5.76 2.46
C SER A 300 22.43 -6.92 3.43
N VAL A 301 22.95 -8.01 2.89
CA VAL A 301 23.12 -9.26 3.62
C VAL A 301 24.38 -9.23 4.47
N GLN A 302 24.31 -9.83 5.66
CA GLN A 302 25.45 -10.02 6.56
C GLN A 302 26.00 -11.45 6.47
N ARG A 303 27.33 -11.58 6.66
CA ARG A 303 27.98 -12.89 6.75
C ARG A 303 27.53 -13.63 8.02
N ALA A 304 27.40 -14.95 7.93
CA ALA A 304 27.17 -15.79 9.10
C ALA A 304 28.33 -15.68 10.11
N ARG A 305 28.03 -15.85 11.40
CA ARG A 305 29.01 -15.75 12.48
C ARG A 305 29.17 -17.08 13.20
N GLY A 306 30.38 -17.39 13.65
CA GLY A 306 30.71 -18.65 14.34
C GLY A 306 31.44 -19.64 13.45
N TRP A 307 31.69 -20.84 13.95
CA TRP A 307 32.29 -21.94 13.20
C TRP A 307 31.59 -23.26 13.54
N GLU A 308 31.76 -23.77 14.77
CA GLU A 308 31.12 -25.03 15.19
C GLU A 308 29.58 -24.98 15.09
N THR A 309 29.02 -23.85 15.50
CA THR A 309 27.63 -23.48 15.24
C THR A 309 27.63 -22.12 14.54
N LEU A 310 27.05 -22.07 13.35
CA LEU A 310 26.86 -20.86 12.58
C LEU A 310 25.57 -20.18 13.00
N ILE A 311 25.64 -18.87 13.19
CA ILE A 311 24.51 -17.98 13.40
C ILE A 311 24.24 -17.28 12.08
N ILE A 312 23.16 -17.69 11.42
CA ILE A 312 22.72 -17.18 10.12
C ILE A 312 21.61 -16.17 10.38
N ASP A 313 21.95 -14.88 10.29
CA ASP A 313 21.04 -13.73 10.40
C ASP A 313 21.30 -12.81 9.20
N GLY A 314 20.90 -13.30 8.02
CA GLY A 314 21.29 -12.69 6.75
C GLY A 314 20.83 -11.24 6.61
N ASP A 315 19.63 -10.89 7.06
CA ASP A 315 19.07 -9.54 6.99
C ASP A 315 19.23 -8.73 8.29
N ASN A 316 19.96 -9.25 9.27
CA ASN A 316 20.14 -8.64 10.60
C ASN A 316 18.80 -8.32 11.28
N SER A 317 17.76 -9.12 11.04
CA SER A 317 16.42 -8.96 11.60
C SER A 317 16.31 -9.44 13.04
N GLY A 318 17.34 -10.12 13.56
CA GLY A 318 17.35 -10.76 14.87
C GLY A 318 16.65 -12.13 14.89
N TYR A 319 16.16 -12.61 13.73
CA TYR A 319 15.63 -13.97 13.56
C TYR A 319 16.70 -14.88 12.98
N ALA A 320 17.66 -15.24 13.84
CA ALA A 320 18.80 -16.04 13.43
C ALA A 320 18.53 -17.55 13.49
N VAL A 321 18.99 -18.28 12.47
CA VAL A 321 19.09 -19.74 12.49
C VAL A 321 20.42 -20.14 13.14
N ARG A 322 20.37 -21.07 14.09
CA ARG A 322 21.56 -21.68 14.68
C ARG A 322 21.81 -23.01 13.99
N PHE A 323 22.78 -23.03 13.10
CA PHE A 323 23.14 -24.20 12.33
C PHE A 323 24.36 -24.90 12.94
N PRO A 324 24.23 -26.14 13.48
CA PRO A 324 25.36 -26.88 14.04
C PRO A 324 26.24 -27.43 12.90
N HIS A 325 27.10 -26.56 12.38
CA HIS A 325 27.92 -26.81 11.20
C HIS A 325 28.89 -27.97 11.39
N GLN A 326 29.60 -28.04 12.54
CA GLN A 326 30.56 -29.13 12.80
C GLN A 326 29.88 -30.50 12.82
N GLU A 327 28.70 -30.60 13.44
CA GLU A 327 27.93 -31.84 13.49
C GLU A 327 27.50 -32.30 12.08
N HIS A 328 27.07 -31.36 11.25
CA HIS A 328 26.72 -31.65 9.85
C HIS A 328 27.94 -32.09 9.05
N GLN A 329 29.07 -31.41 9.22
CA GLN A 329 30.33 -31.76 8.57
C GLN A 329 30.78 -33.18 8.96
N ASP A 330 30.79 -33.50 10.24
CA ASP A 330 31.24 -34.80 10.75
C ASP A 330 30.33 -35.93 10.26
N ARG A 331 29.01 -35.72 10.31
CA ARG A 331 28.01 -36.68 9.83
C ARG A 331 28.16 -36.94 8.32
N LEU A 332 28.16 -35.88 7.52
CA LEU A 332 28.26 -36.00 6.06
C LEU A 332 29.63 -36.53 5.63
N THR A 333 30.70 -36.22 6.36
CA THR A 333 32.03 -36.78 6.09
C THR A 333 32.05 -38.29 6.32
N GLY A 334 31.34 -38.78 7.34
CA GLY A 334 31.17 -40.22 7.59
C GLY A 334 30.38 -40.94 6.50
N GLU A 335 29.44 -40.26 5.83
CA GLU A 335 28.56 -40.84 4.81
C GLU A 335 29.13 -40.74 3.38
N LEU A 336 29.72 -39.59 3.02
CA LEU A 336 30.08 -39.23 1.64
C LEU A 336 31.59 -39.05 1.41
N GLY A 337 32.38 -39.02 2.48
CA GLY A 337 33.80 -38.65 2.46
C GLY A 337 34.02 -37.12 2.49
N GLY A 338 35.17 -36.69 3.03
CA GLY A 338 35.39 -35.28 3.43
C GLY A 338 35.19 -34.24 2.32
N ALA A 339 35.69 -34.49 1.11
CA ALA A 339 35.54 -33.52 0.01
C ALA A 339 34.08 -33.40 -0.48
N ASN A 340 33.35 -34.51 -0.55
CA ASN A 340 31.95 -34.51 -1.02
C ASN A 340 30.99 -33.96 0.04
N ALA A 341 31.33 -34.10 1.33
CA ALA A 341 30.56 -33.54 2.42
C ALA A 341 30.46 -32.01 2.31
N CYS A 342 31.59 -31.33 2.09
CA CYS A 342 31.61 -29.87 1.92
C CYS A 342 30.82 -29.43 0.67
N LEU A 343 30.89 -30.20 -0.42
CA LEU A 343 30.19 -29.91 -1.68
C LEU A 343 28.66 -30.03 -1.58
N THR A 344 28.13 -30.54 -0.47
CA THR A 344 26.68 -30.59 -0.22
C THR A 344 26.12 -29.21 0.13
N CYS A 345 26.94 -28.33 0.70
CA CYS A 345 26.52 -26.99 1.15
C CYS A 345 27.31 -25.85 0.48
N HIS A 346 28.56 -26.12 0.08
CA HIS A 346 29.42 -25.19 -0.66
C HIS A 346 29.47 -25.60 -2.13
N HIS A 347 29.45 -24.63 -3.04
CA HIS A 347 29.45 -24.93 -4.48
C HIS A 347 30.45 -24.08 -5.26
N LEU A 348 30.51 -22.78 -5.01
CA LEU A 348 31.38 -21.87 -5.73
C LEU A 348 32.10 -20.96 -4.73
N ASP A 349 33.42 -21.04 -4.76
CA ASP A 349 34.29 -20.17 -3.98
C ASP A 349 34.96 -19.13 -4.88
N LYS A 350 35.26 -17.97 -4.30
CA LYS A 350 36.12 -16.98 -4.95
C LYS A 350 37.50 -17.62 -5.18
N PRO A 351 38.20 -17.26 -6.26
CA PRO A 351 39.58 -17.70 -6.48
C PRO A 351 40.43 -17.48 -5.24
N GLU A 352 41.24 -18.50 -4.89
CA GLU A 352 42.14 -18.53 -3.72
C GLU A 352 41.45 -18.58 -2.35
N ASP A 353 40.12 -18.70 -2.30
CA ASP A 353 39.37 -18.91 -1.06
C ASP A 353 39.01 -20.40 -0.90
N GLU A 354 38.92 -20.87 0.35
CA GLU A 354 38.57 -22.25 0.70
C GLU A 354 37.12 -22.39 1.18
N ALA A 355 36.48 -21.27 1.58
CA ALA A 355 35.09 -21.24 2.03
C ALA A 355 34.50 -19.82 1.92
N THR A 356 34.14 -19.41 0.71
CA THR A 356 33.52 -18.10 0.49
C THR A 356 32.13 -18.05 1.11
N ALA A 357 31.88 -17.00 1.91
CA ALA A 357 30.58 -16.80 2.52
C ALA A 357 29.50 -16.51 1.47
N CYS A 358 28.30 -17.09 1.62
CA CYS A 358 27.22 -16.92 0.65
C CYS A 358 26.84 -15.44 0.42
N SER A 359 26.97 -14.60 1.46
CA SER A 359 26.70 -13.15 1.41
C SER A 359 27.60 -12.38 0.43
N GLU A 360 28.75 -12.95 0.06
CA GLU A 360 29.71 -12.34 -0.88
C GLU A 360 29.20 -12.35 -2.34
N CYS A 361 28.29 -13.28 -2.66
CA CYS A 361 27.69 -13.42 -3.99
C CYS A 361 26.16 -13.19 -3.97
N HIS A 362 25.52 -13.51 -2.84
CA HIS A 362 24.09 -13.30 -2.59
C HIS A 362 23.90 -12.09 -1.67
N THR A 363 24.18 -10.90 -2.20
CA THR A 363 24.31 -9.66 -1.42
C THR A 363 22.97 -9.05 -0.98
N GLU A 364 21.86 -9.47 -1.58
CA GLU A 364 20.51 -8.98 -1.31
C GLU A 364 19.61 -10.09 -0.78
N TYR A 365 18.85 -9.77 0.27
CA TYR A 365 18.16 -10.80 1.01
C TYR A 365 16.96 -11.41 0.25
N TYR A 366 16.19 -10.60 -0.47
CA TYR A 366 14.97 -11.04 -1.19
C TYR A 366 15.06 -10.92 -2.71
N GLN A 367 16.21 -10.51 -3.27
CA GLN A 367 16.34 -10.26 -4.70
C GLN A 367 17.55 -10.95 -5.30
N ALA A 368 17.36 -11.47 -6.51
CA ALA A 368 18.47 -11.93 -7.31
C ALA A 368 19.37 -10.76 -7.73
N GLN A 369 20.69 -10.97 -7.67
CA GLN A 369 21.68 -9.96 -8.01
C GLN A 369 22.70 -10.51 -8.99
N SER A 370 23.29 -9.61 -9.77
CA SER A 370 24.38 -10.03 -10.65
C SER A 370 25.64 -10.28 -9.83
N ILE A 371 26.27 -11.44 -10.03
CA ILE A 371 27.58 -11.77 -9.45
C ILE A 371 28.75 -11.19 -10.26
N PHE A 372 28.45 -10.45 -11.34
CA PHE A 372 29.46 -9.84 -12.18
C PHE A 372 30.03 -8.58 -11.53
N ASP A 373 31.31 -8.63 -11.21
CA ASP A 373 32.09 -7.49 -10.73
C ASP A 373 33.00 -6.98 -11.86
N HIS A 374 32.63 -5.84 -12.45
CA HIS A 374 33.39 -5.22 -13.54
C HIS A 374 34.80 -4.81 -13.10
N ALA A 375 34.96 -4.30 -11.87
CA ALA A 375 36.26 -3.84 -11.38
C ALA A 375 37.22 -5.01 -11.18
N ARG A 376 36.70 -6.14 -10.69
CA ARG A 376 37.49 -7.37 -10.56
C ARG A 376 37.94 -7.91 -11.92
N HIS A 377 37.03 -7.94 -12.91
CA HIS A 377 37.38 -8.43 -14.26
C HIS A 377 38.41 -7.51 -14.94
N GLN A 378 38.26 -6.20 -14.80
CA GLN A 378 39.25 -5.22 -15.25
C GLN A 378 40.61 -5.45 -14.58
N GLN A 379 40.64 -5.71 -13.27
CA GLN A 379 41.90 -5.94 -12.55
C GLN A 379 42.59 -7.25 -12.98
N VAL A 380 41.83 -8.34 -13.11
CA VAL A 380 42.38 -9.68 -13.43
C VAL A 380 42.86 -9.77 -14.87
N LEU A 381 42.17 -9.10 -15.81
CA LEU A 381 42.49 -9.17 -17.24
C LEU A 381 43.58 -8.17 -17.69
N GLY A 382 44.15 -7.38 -16.78
CA GLY A 382 45.27 -6.47 -17.10
C GLY A 382 44.90 -5.00 -17.25
N GLY A 383 43.79 -4.55 -16.66
CA GLY A 383 43.40 -3.15 -16.57
C GLY A 383 42.55 -2.67 -17.74
N ASN A 384 42.74 -1.40 -18.15
CA ASN A 384 41.93 -0.80 -19.23
C ASN A 384 42.24 -1.36 -20.62
N GLU A 385 43.37 -2.04 -20.80
CA GLU A 385 43.79 -2.58 -22.11
C GLU A 385 42.95 -3.81 -22.51
N SER A 386 42.39 -4.53 -21.54
CA SER A 386 41.56 -5.72 -21.79
C SER A 386 40.08 -5.39 -22.06
N CYS A 387 39.69 -4.12 -22.08
CA CYS A 387 38.31 -3.70 -22.34
C CYS A 387 37.77 -4.21 -23.68
N THR A 388 38.63 -4.29 -24.71
CA THR A 388 38.27 -4.78 -26.06
C THR A 388 38.06 -6.29 -26.12
N GLU A 389 38.52 -7.03 -25.11
CA GLU A 389 38.27 -8.48 -25.01
C GLU A 389 36.83 -8.75 -24.55
N CYS A 390 36.24 -7.79 -23.84
CA CYS A 390 34.86 -7.88 -23.35
C CYS A 390 33.87 -7.08 -24.19
N HIS A 391 34.27 -5.96 -24.81
CA HIS A 391 33.36 -5.07 -25.55
C HIS A 391 33.73 -4.95 -27.04
N ALA A 392 32.80 -5.33 -27.93
CA ALA A 392 33.02 -5.30 -29.38
C ALA A 392 33.06 -3.88 -29.98
N ALA A 393 32.37 -2.90 -29.37
CA ALA A 393 32.41 -1.47 -29.69
C ALA A 393 31.70 -0.69 -28.57
N GLU A 394 32.04 0.59 -28.34
CA GLU A 394 31.52 1.50 -27.28
C GLU A 394 31.27 0.83 -25.93
N HIS A 395 32.04 1.14 -24.88
CA HIS A 395 31.99 0.53 -23.53
C HIS A 395 30.60 0.55 -22.85
N VAL A 396 29.67 -0.25 -23.36
CA VAL A 396 28.26 -0.30 -23.01
C VAL A 396 27.86 -1.75 -22.81
N ARG A 397 26.94 -1.99 -21.87
CA ARG A 397 26.49 -3.34 -21.50
C ARG A 397 25.96 -4.18 -22.68
N LEU A 398 25.45 -3.53 -23.73
CA LEU A 398 24.89 -4.19 -24.91
C LEU A 398 25.97 -4.76 -25.85
N SER A 399 27.21 -4.29 -25.74
CA SER A 399 28.33 -4.76 -26.56
C SER A 399 29.20 -5.79 -25.86
N SER A 400 28.81 -6.23 -24.66
CA SER A 400 29.59 -7.19 -23.88
C SER A 400 29.50 -8.61 -24.45
N GLU A 401 30.61 -9.33 -24.46
CA GLU A 401 30.68 -10.76 -24.78
C GLU A 401 29.81 -11.61 -23.87
N ILE A 402 29.40 -12.78 -24.37
CA ILE A 402 28.60 -13.73 -23.59
C ILE A 402 29.53 -14.41 -22.57
N CYS A 403 29.20 -14.31 -21.29
CA CYS A 403 30.02 -14.83 -20.18
C CYS A 403 30.46 -16.30 -20.38
N GLN A 404 29.63 -17.12 -21.02
CA GLN A 404 29.89 -18.54 -21.29
C GLN A 404 31.08 -18.78 -22.23
N ASN A 405 31.43 -17.79 -23.07
CA ASN A 405 32.56 -17.88 -23.99
C ASN A 405 33.92 -17.88 -23.26
N CYS A 406 33.97 -17.36 -22.03
CA CYS A 406 35.18 -17.32 -21.21
C CYS A 406 35.08 -18.22 -19.96
N HIS A 407 33.86 -18.57 -19.53
CA HIS A 407 33.60 -19.35 -18.31
C HIS A 407 33.03 -20.75 -18.61
N GLU A 408 33.66 -21.47 -19.54
CA GLU A 408 33.23 -22.83 -19.96
C GLU A 408 33.23 -23.86 -18.82
N THR A 409 34.11 -23.69 -17.82
CA THR A 409 34.30 -24.60 -16.69
C THR A 409 33.59 -24.18 -15.41
N MET A 410 33.01 -22.97 -15.35
CA MET A 410 32.15 -22.53 -14.23
C MET A 410 30.70 -23.03 -14.37
N ALA A 411 30.46 -24.04 -15.21
CA ALA A 411 29.21 -24.77 -15.26
C ALA A 411 29.17 -25.81 -14.13
N PRO A 412 28.12 -25.84 -13.29
CA PRO A 412 28.09 -26.65 -12.07
C PRO A 412 28.25 -28.15 -12.37
N GLN A 413 29.04 -28.85 -11.53
CA GLN A 413 29.15 -30.30 -11.60
C GLN A 413 27.81 -30.97 -11.24
N LYS A 414 27.35 -31.83 -12.16
CA LYS A 414 26.21 -32.77 -12.10
C LYS A 414 24.95 -32.29 -11.36
N GLY A 415 24.03 -31.68 -12.13
CA GLY A 415 22.69 -31.34 -11.65
C GLY A 415 21.94 -30.26 -12.43
N ASN A 416 22.59 -29.64 -13.43
CA ASN A 416 22.00 -28.66 -14.37
C ASN A 416 21.34 -27.43 -13.72
N LEU A 417 22.16 -26.44 -13.40
CA LEU A 417 21.79 -25.05 -13.62
C LEU A 417 22.68 -24.49 -14.73
N LYS A 418 22.08 -23.93 -15.78
CA LYS A 418 22.82 -23.17 -16.80
C LYS A 418 23.59 -22.06 -16.08
N PHE A 419 24.86 -21.83 -16.45
CA PHE A 419 25.63 -20.70 -15.93
C PHE A 419 24.77 -19.43 -16.00
N ASN A 420 24.47 -18.86 -14.84
CA ASN A 420 23.64 -17.68 -14.68
C ASN A 420 24.48 -16.61 -14.00
N SER A 421 24.66 -15.48 -14.66
CA SER A 421 25.35 -14.30 -14.12
C SER A 421 24.55 -13.62 -13.01
N PHE A 422 23.38 -14.15 -12.68
CA PHE A 422 22.55 -13.76 -11.55
C PHE A 422 22.52 -14.85 -10.48
N ALA A 423 22.99 -14.51 -9.28
CA ALA A 423 22.72 -15.27 -8.08
C ALA A 423 21.28 -15.05 -7.64
N PRO A 424 20.54 -16.09 -7.20
CA PRO A 424 19.25 -15.93 -6.54
C PRO A 424 19.40 -15.11 -5.24
N SER A 425 18.28 -14.72 -4.64
CA SER A 425 18.31 -14.02 -3.35
C SER A 425 18.98 -14.85 -2.26
N TYR A 426 19.51 -14.20 -1.22
CA TYR A 426 20.12 -14.94 -0.10
C TYR A 426 19.13 -15.89 0.58
N ALA A 427 17.88 -15.46 0.76
CA ALA A 427 16.83 -16.30 1.33
C ALA A 427 16.55 -17.53 0.46
N ASP A 428 16.42 -17.35 -0.86
CA ASP A 428 16.17 -18.45 -1.78
C ASP A 428 17.36 -19.41 -1.87
N ALA A 429 18.59 -18.90 -1.85
CA ALA A 429 19.80 -19.71 -1.86
C ALA A 429 19.87 -20.61 -0.61
N MET A 430 19.65 -20.04 0.58
CA MET A 430 19.68 -20.80 1.83
C MET A 430 18.54 -21.83 1.92
N HIS A 431 17.31 -21.45 1.53
CA HIS A 431 16.20 -22.39 1.53
C HIS A 431 16.39 -23.49 0.48
N GLY A 432 16.87 -23.16 -0.73
CA GLY A 432 17.15 -24.15 -1.77
C GLY A 432 18.15 -25.21 -1.30
N THR A 433 19.22 -24.82 -0.59
CA THR A 433 20.20 -25.78 -0.08
C THR A 433 19.69 -26.57 1.13
N CYS A 434 19.17 -25.90 2.15
CA CYS A 434 18.84 -26.55 3.42
C CYS A 434 17.49 -27.28 3.40
N LEU A 435 16.44 -26.65 2.85
CA LEU A 435 15.09 -27.21 2.91
C LEU A 435 14.98 -28.45 2.03
N GLU A 436 15.53 -28.41 0.80
CA GLU A 436 15.51 -29.56 -0.10
C GLU A 436 16.25 -30.77 0.50
N CYS A 437 17.38 -30.54 1.17
CA CYS A 437 18.11 -31.60 1.87
C CYS A 437 17.29 -32.16 3.04
N HIS A 438 16.71 -31.29 3.87
CA HIS A 438 15.90 -31.71 5.02
C HIS A 438 14.61 -32.44 4.63
N GLU A 439 13.99 -32.09 3.50
CA GLU A 439 12.85 -32.84 2.95
C GLU A 439 13.24 -34.26 2.57
N GLN A 440 14.42 -34.44 1.97
CA GLN A 440 14.93 -35.78 1.63
C GLN A 440 15.25 -36.59 2.89
N GLU A 441 15.90 -35.98 3.88
CA GLU A 441 16.22 -36.63 5.15
C GLU A 441 14.97 -36.95 5.98
N ALA A 442 13.94 -36.09 5.93
CA ALA A 442 12.64 -36.33 6.57
C ALA A 442 12.01 -37.64 6.07
N VAL A 443 12.11 -37.91 4.77
CA VAL A 443 11.63 -39.15 4.16
C VAL A 443 12.52 -40.34 4.56
N LYS A 444 13.85 -40.21 4.45
CA LYS A 444 14.78 -41.30 4.76
C LYS A 444 14.73 -41.75 6.22
N GLN A 445 14.53 -40.82 7.15
CA GLN A 445 14.55 -41.07 8.59
C GLN A 445 13.14 -41.25 9.18
N GLU A 446 12.09 -41.21 8.34
CA GLU A 446 10.68 -41.27 8.76
C GLU A 446 10.33 -40.18 9.81
N LYS A 447 10.92 -38.99 9.65
CA LYS A 447 10.79 -37.83 10.55
C LYS A 447 10.28 -36.60 9.80
N PRO A 448 8.96 -36.47 9.58
CA PRO A 448 8.39 -35.37 8.80
C PRO A 448 8.67 -33.98 9.41
N GLU A 449 8.95 -33.90 10.71
CA GLU A 449 9.30 -32.66 11.40
C GLU A 449 10.58 -32.01 10.90
N LEU A 450 11.51 -32.75 10.28
CA LEU A 450 12.78 -32.22 9.78
C LEU A 450 12.59 -31.16 8.68
N ALA A 451 11.50 -31.26 7.92
CA ALA A 451 11.16 -30.34 6.83
C ALA A 451 10.37 -29.09 7.29
N LEU A 452 9.97 -29.00 8.57
CA LEU A 452 9.18 -27.87 9.06
C LEU A 452 10.06 -26.63 9.31
N CYS A 453 9.59 -25.45 8.92
CA CYS A 453 10.31 -24.19 9.15
C CYS A 453 10.64 -23.97 10.63
N SER A 454 9.77 -24.40 11.54
CA SER A 454 9.97 -24.30 12.99
C SER A 454 11.18 -25.07 13.52
N THR A 455 11.62 -26.09 12.78
CA THR A 455 12.78 -26.93 13.15
C THR A 455 14.08 -26.15 12.97
N CYS A 456 14.14 -25.29 11.96
CA CYS A 456 15.27 -24.40 11.73
C CYS A 456 15.14 -23.06 12.49
N HIS A 457 13.91 -22.56 12.66
CA HIS A 457 13.62 -21.27 13.31
C HIS A 457 13.11 -21.44 14.75
N THR A 458 13.92 -22.02 15.62
CA THR A 458 13.54 -22.37 17.00
C THR A 458 13.63 -21.21 18.00
N HIS A 459 14.42 -20.17 17.72
CA HIS A 459 14.69 -19.08 18.66
C HIS A 459 14.64 -17.69 18.02
N ARG A 460 13.81 -16.79 18.56
CA ARG A 460 13.98 -15.35 18.37
C ARG A 460 15.14 -14.90 19.25
N MET A 461 16.21 -14.33 18.69
CA MET A 461 17.23 -13.71 19.53
C MET A 461 16.60 -12.46 20.15
N ILE A 462 16.19 -12.56 21.42
CA ILE A 462 15.86 -11.39 22.23
C ILE A 462 17.14 -10.55 22.24
N SER A 463 17.06 -9.34 21.71
CA SER A 463 18.15 -8.38 21.72
C SER A 463 18.73 -8.23 23.13
N ASN A 464 19.95 -8.77 23.31
CA ASN A 464 20.98 -8.38 24.26
C ASN A 464 20.60 -8.26 25.77
N PRO A 465 21.04 -9.18 26.65
CA PRO A 465 21.48 -8.80 27.98
C PRO A 465 23.01 -8.63 27.93
N LEU A 466 23.47 -7.38 27.84
CA LEU A 466 24.82 -6.89 28.16
C LEU A 466 25.99 -7.90 28.07
N GLY A 467 26.83 -7.79 27.04
CA GLY A 467 28.04 -8.60 26.92
C GLY A 467 29.11 -8.05 25.98
N ARG A 468 29.66 -6.88 26.33
CA ARG A 468 30.75 -6.09 25.71
C ARG A 468 30.37 -5.11 24.61
#